data_AF-A0A3P8YFH7-F1
#
_entry.id   AF-A0A3P8YFH7-F1
#
_cell.length_a   1.000
_cell.length_b   1.000
_cell.length_c   1.000
_cell.angle_alpha   90.00
_cell.angle_beta   90.00
_cell.angle_gamma   90.00
#
_symmetry.space_group_name_H-M   'P 1'
#
loop_
_entity.id
_entity.type
_entity.pdbx_description
1 polymer ?
#
loop_
_entity_poly.entity_id
_entity_poly.type
_entity_poly.pdbx_seq_one_letter_code
_entity_poly.pdbx_strand_id
1 'polypeptide(L)'
;MLTPSIDCRDQSITADFTLSNNLSVLRDWRNCYTSGILWTTVPMFTNTSQTTKSNMAGIAAFLKNAWNKEPVIVVSCAIGVSAVLIPLVSPYTKYSGMMNKAVPYNYPVPVRNDGKMDDIPSHPSEPKGPNLDWFKNL
;
A
#
# COMPACT_ATOMS: atom_id res chain seq x y z
N MET A 1 -43.53 -10.62 -34.54
CA MET A 1 -42.07 -10.38 -34.59
C MET A 1 -41.58 -10.46 -33.15
N LEU A 2 -40.81 -11.51 -32.85
CA LEU A 2 -40.36 -11.87 -31.50
C LEU A 2 -39.17 -11.00 -31.12
N THR A 3 -39.30 -10.18 -30.08
CA THR A 3 -38.17 -9.51 -29.43
C THR A 3 -37.49 -10.51 -28.48
N PRO A 4 -36.16 -10.69 -28.52
CA PRO A 4 -35.48 -11.58 -27.59
C PRO A 4 -35.50 -10.97 -26.18
N SER A 5 -36.04 -11.72 -25.22
CA SER A 5 -35.90 -11.44 -23.80
C SER A 5 -34.48 -11.81 -23.41
N ILE A 6 -33.64 -10.81 -23.14
CA ILE A 6 -32.28 -11.01 -22.62
C ILE A 6 -32.43 -11.43 -21.15
N ASP A 7 -32.08 -12.67 -20.86
CA ASP A 7 -32.03 -13.22 -19.50
C ASP A 7 -30.73 -12.74 -18.81
N CYS A 8 -30.85 -12.07 -17.67
CA CYS A 8 -29.72 -11.49 -16.93
C CYS A 8 -28.87 -12.52 -16.16
N ARG A 9 -29.11 -13.83 -16.33
CA ARG A 9 -28.39 -14.89 -15.60
C ARG A 9 -26.99 -15.22 -16.11
N ASP A 10 -26.63 -14.82 -17.34
CA ASP A 10 -25.42 -15.36 -18.01
C ASP A 10 -24.27 -14.37 -18.22
N GLN A 11 -24.25 -13.18 -17.60
CA GLN A 11 -23.05 -12.32 -17.64
C GLN A 11 -22.07 -12.68 -16.53
N SER A 12 -21.45 -13.86 -16.67
CA SER A 12 -20.17 -14.13 -16.03
C SER A 12 -19.13 -13.12 -16.50
N ILE A 13 -18.72 -12.23 -15.60
CA ILE A 13 -17.41 -11.57 -15.49
C ILE A 13 -16.54 -11.66 -16.76
N THR A 14 -16.88 -10.90 -17.79
CA THR A 14 -15.94 -10.45 -18.82
C THR A 14 -16.31 -9.03 -19.17
N ALA A 15 -16.02 -8.10 -18.26
CA ALA A 15 -16.03 -6.69 -18.60
C ALA A 15 -14.76 -6.41 -19.41
N ASP A 16 -14.85 -6.57 -20.73
CA ASP A 16 -13.86 -6.03 -21.65
C ASP A 16 -13.82 -4.51 -21.47
N PHE A 17 -12.69 -4.03 -20.97
CA PHE A 17 -12.38 -2.63 -20.78
C PHE A 17 -12.15 -1.97 -22.14
N THR A 18 -13.23 -1.72 -22.89
CA THR A 18 -13.19 -0.86 -24.08
C THR A 18 -14.18 0.28 -23.93
N LEU A 19 -13.61 1.49 -23.98
CA LEU A 19 -14.29 2.78 -23.92
C LEU A 19 -15.52 2.81 -24.84
N SER A 20 -16.70 2.98 -24.26
CA SER A 20 -17.87 3.52 -24.96
C SER A 20 -18.51 4.56 -24.05
N ASN A 21 -18.26 5.84 -24.34
CA ASN A 21 -18.80 7.02 -23.65
C ASN A 21 -20.30 7.25 -23.95
N ASN A 22 -21.10 6.19 -23.97
CA ASN A 22 -22.52 6.25 -24.29
C ASN A 22 -23.37 6.25 -23.02
N LEU A 23 -23.93 7.43 -22.70
CA LEU A 23 -24.84 7.67 -21.57
C LEU A 23 -26.13 6.82 -21.60
N SER A 24 -26.42 6.13 -22.70
CA SER A 24 -27.53 5.18 -22.82
C SER A 24 -27.30 3.89 -22.02
N VAL A 25 -26.07 3.38 -21.94
CA VAL A 25 -25.74 2.11 -21.25
C VAL A 25 -25.86 2.25 -19.73
N LEU A 26 -25.53 3.43 -19.19
CA LEU A 26 -25.67 3.74 -17.76
C LEU A 26 -27.14 3.88 -17.32
N ARG A 27 -28.04 4.26 -18.24
CA ARG A 27 -29.47 4.39 -17.95
C ARG A 27 -30.17 3.03 -17.88
N ASP A 28 -29.69 2.05 -18.66
CA ASP A 28 -30.22 0.68 -18.63
C ASP A 28 -29.75 -0.11 -17.40
N TRP A 29 -28.53 0.15 -16.92
CA TRP A 29 -28.05 -0.37 -15.62
C TRP A 29 -28.87 0.14 -14.43
N ARG A 30 -29.26 1.42 -14.45
CA ARG A 30 -30.04 2.02 -13.35
C ARG A 30 -31.46 1.44 -13.26
N ASN A 31 -32.05 1.04 -14.39
CA ASN A 31 -33.40 0.49 -14.43
C ASN A 31 -33.48 -0.96 -13.91
N CYS A 32 -32.45 -1.78 -14.16
CA CYS A 32 -32.35 -3.12 -13.54
C CYS A 32 -32.19 -3.05 -12.02
N TYR A 33 -31.47 -2.05 -11.51
CA TYR A 33 -31.28 -1.86 -10.07
C TYR A 33 -32.57 -1.44 -9.35
N THR A 34 -33.43 -0.65 -10.00
CA THR A 34 -34.70 -0.18 -9.41
C THR A 34 -35.86 -1.17 -9.49
N SER A 35 -35.84 -2.14 -10.42
CA SER A 35 -36.93 -3.12 -10.58
C SER A 35 -36.77 -4.39 -9.74
N GLY A 36 -35.62 -4.61 -9.10
CA GLY A 36 -35.36 -5.79 -8.26
C GLY A 36 -35.79 -5.67 -6.79
N ILE A 37 -36.34 -4.52 -6.36
CA ILE A 37 -36.48 -4.18 -4.94
C ILE A 37 -37.83 -4.59 -4.30
N LEU A 38 -38.82 -5.09 -5.05
CA LEU A 38 -40.18 -5.26 -4.48
C LEU A 38 -40.62 -6.69 -4.08
N TRP A 39 -39.84 -7.75 -4.29
CA TRP A 39 -40.30 -9.09 -3.89
C TRP A 39 -39.16 -10.02 -3.47
N THR A 40 -38.59 -9.81 -2.29
CA THR A 40 -38.33 -10.92 -1.37
C THR A 40 -38.42 -10.41 0.06
N THR A 41 -39.15 -11.15 0.88
CA THR A 41 -39.19 -11.06 2.34
C THR A 41 -37.78 -10.85 2.89
N VAL A 42 -37.59 -9.72 3.57
CA VAL A 42 -36.39 -9.43 4.37
C VAL A 42 -36.41 -10.39 5.56
N PRO A 43 -35.55 -11.43 5.67
CA PRO A 43 -35.16 -11.84 7.00
C PRO A 43 -34.45 -10.62 7.59
N MET A 44 -35.05 -10.08 8.64
CA MET A 44 -34.45 -9.05 9.48
C MET A 44 -33.08 -9.56 9.93
N PHE A 45 -32.04 -9.27 9.15
CA PHE A 45 -30.67 -9.65 9.47
C PHE A 45 -30.22 -8.67 10.53
N THR A 46 -30.61 -8.94 11.78
CA THR A 46 -29.94 -8.37 12.94
C THR A 46 -28.53 -8.93 12.93
N ASN A 47 -27.61 -8.29 12.20
CA ASN A 47 -26.21 -8.33 12.59
C ASN A 47 -26.11 -7.43 13.81
N THR A 48 -26.48 -8.02 14.94
CA THR A 48 -26.02 -7.57 16.24
C THR A 48 -24.51 -7.48 16.14
N SER A 49 -24.04 -6.24 16.15
CA SER A 49 -22.69 -5.88 16.52
C SER A 49 -22.30 -6.70 17.76
N GLN A 50 -21.42 -7.70 17.57
CA GLN A 50 -20.82 -8.47 18.67
C GLN A 50 -19.31 -8.40 18.54
N THR A 51 -18.81 -7.19 18.77
CA THR A 51 -17.61 -6.83 19.52
C THR A 51 -16.60 -7.96 19.85
N THR A 52 -15.46 -7.86 19.17
CA THR A 52 -14.07 -8.20 19.57
C THR A 52 -13.50 -9.60 19.36
N LYS A 53 -14.21 -10.72 19.55
CA LYS A 53 -13.66 -12.08 19.25
C LYS A 53 -13.99 -12.59 17.84
N SER A 54 -15.18 -12.27 17.35
CA SER A 54 -15.68 -12.60 16.01
C SER A 54 -14.94 -11.86 14.88
N ASN A 55 -14.43 -10.66 15.17
CA ASN A 55 -13.76 -9.79 14.21
C ASN A 55 -12.49 -10.43 13.62
N MET A 56 -11.64 -11.01 14.48
CA MET A 56 -10.41 -11.69 14.07
C MET A 56 -10.69 -12.96 13.26
N ALA A 57 -11.74 -13.70 13.64
CA ALA A 57 -12.19 -14.88 12.91
C ALA A 57 -12.77 -14.51 11.52
N GLY A 58 -13.50 -13.39 11.43
CA GLY A 58 -14.06 -12.87 10.19
C GLY A 58 -12.98 -12.36 9.22
N ILE A 59 -11.97 -11.64 9.72
CA ILE A 59 -10.84 -11.16 8.91
C ILE A 59 -10.02 -12.36 8.38
N ALA A 60 -9.75 -13.37 9.21
CA ALA A 60 -9.01 -14.56 8.78
C ALA A 60 -9.76 -15.39 7.74
N ALA A 61 -11.09 -15.51 7.86
CA ALA A 61 -11.93 -16.19 6.86
C ALA A 61 -12.00 -15.41 5.54
N PHE A 62 -12.13 -14.08 5.60
CA PHE A 62 -12.09 -13.21 4.43
C PHE A 62 -10.75 -13.27 3.71
N LEU A 63 -9.64 -13.22 4.44
CA LEU A 63 -8.30 -13.24 3.86
C LEU A 63 -8.03 -14.58 3.15
N LYS A 64 -8.45 -15.71 3.73
CA LYS A 64 -8.36 -17.04 3.07
C LYS A 64 -9.23 -17.12 1.82
N ASN A 65 -10.44 -16.57 1.85
CA ASN A 65 -11.32 -16.53 0.68
C ASN A 65 -10.76 -15.61 -0.43
N ALA A 66 -10.23 -14.44 -0.08
CA ALA A 66 -9.61 -13.49 -1.02
C ALA A 66 -8.33 -14.06 -1.65
N TRP A 67 -7.54 -14.84 -0.90
CA TRP A 67 -6.35 -15.52 -1.43
C TRP A 67 -6.69 -16.58 -2.47
N ASN A 68 -7.81 -17.28 -2.32
CA ASN A 68 -8.24 -18.32 -3.26
C ASN A 68 -8.89 -17.76 -4.53
N LYS A 69 -9.52 -16.59 -4.45
CA LYS A 69 -10.19 -15.95 -5.61
C LYS A 69 -9.27 -15.01 -6.38
N GLU A 70 -8.58 -14.13 -5.67
CA GLU A 70 -7.81 -13.02 -6.26
C GLU A 70 -6.45 -12.84 -5.54
N PRO A 71 -5.54 -13.81 -5.65
CA PRO A 71 -4.26 -13.79 -4.92
C PRO A 71 -3.41 -12.57 -5.26
N VAL A 72 -3.48 -12.10 -6.50
CA VAL A 72 -2.68 -10.95 -7.00
C VAL A 72 -3.03 -9.66 -6.23
N ILE A 73 -4.31 -9.43 -5.94
CA ILE A 73 -4.75 -8.22 -5.23
C ILE A 73 -4.36 -8.29 -3.75
N VAL A 74 -4.47 -9.47 -3.13
CA VAL A 74 -4.07 -9.63 -1.72
C VAL A 74 -2.57 -9.46 -1.55
N VAL A 75 -1.74 -10.04 -2.42
CA VAL A 75 -0.29 -9.91 -2.37
C VAL A 75 0.16 -8.48 -2.65
N SER A 76 -0.42 -7.81 -3.66
CA SER A 76 -0.06 -6.41 -3.96
C SER A 76 -0.41 -5.47 -2.81
N CYS A 77 -1.58 -5.63 -2.18
CA CYS A 77 -1.95 -4.86 -0.99
C CYS A 77 -1.00 -5.15 0.18
N ALA A 78 -0.66 -6.42 0.43
CA ALA A 78 0.27 -6.81 1.50
C ALA A 78 1.67 -6.19 1.30
N ILE A 79 2.19 -6.21 0.07
CA ILE A 79 3.49 -5.59 -0.24
C ILE A 79 3.41 -4.07 -0.10
N GLY A 80 2.33 -3.44 -0.57
CA GLY A 80 2.13 -1.99 -0.42
C GLY A 80 2.12 -1.54 1.03
N VAL A 81 1.41 -2.26 1.90
CA VAL A 81 1.41 -1.99 3.35
C VAL A 81 2.78 -2.26 3.97
N SER A 82 3.41 -3.39 3.63
CA SER A 82 4.72 -3.75 4.16
C SER A 82 5.80 -2.74 3.78
N ALA A 83 5.77 -2.21 2.55
CA ALA A 83 6.72 -1.21 2.08
C ALA A 83 6.68 0.10 2.87
N VAL A 84 5.54 0.46 3.45
CA VAL A 84 5.40 1.65 4.31
C VAL A 84 5.80 1.34 5.75
N LEU A 85 5.44 0.16 6.27
CA LEU A 85 5.69 -0.20 7.67
C LEU A 85 7.15 -0.60 7.94
N ILE A 86 7.78 -1.37 7.04
CA ILE A 86 9.13 -1.88 7.24
C ILE A 86 10.16 -0.75 7.44
N PRO A 87 10.18 0.33 6.64
CA PRO A 87 11.15 1.41 6.84
C PRO A 87 10.98 2.16 8.16
N LEU A 88 9.76 2.23 8.71
CA LEU A 88 9.45 2.93 9.96
C LEU A 88 9.83 2.10 11.20
N VAL A 89 9.69 0.78 11.12
CA VAL A 89 9.99 -0.12 12.25
C VAL A 89 11.46 -0.57 12.23
N SER A 90 12.12 -0.58 11.06
CA SER A 90 13.48 -1.13 10.98
C SER A 90 14.52 -0.17 11.59
N PRO A 91 15.39 -0.67 12.50
CA PRO A 91 16.53 0.12 13.00
C PRO A 91 17.60 0.36 11.92
N TYR A 92 17.51 -0.36 10.79
CA TYR A 92 18.50 -0.32 9.71
C TYR A 92 18.33 0.85 8.74
N THR A 93 17.11 1.42 8.63
CA THR A 93 16.87 2.62 7.81
C THR A 93 17.82 3.77 8.19
N LYS A 94 18.21 3.88 9.47
CA LYS A 94 19.16 4.89 9.94
C LYS A 94 20.52 4.79 9.22
N TYR A 95 21.06 3.58 9.06
CA TYR A 95 22.36 3.38 8.42
C TYR A 95 22.32 3.75 6.94
N SER A 96 21.21 3.50 6.25
CA SER A 96 21.01 3.97 4.86
C SER A 96 21.17 5.48 4.72
N GLY A 97 20.52 6.25 5.61
CA GLY A 97 20.67 7.71 5.62
C GLY A 97 22.08 8.19 5.99
N MET A 98 22.75 7.50 6.92
CA MET A 98 24.13 7.84 7.30
C MET A 98 25.13 7.54 6.17
N MET A 99 24.96 6.46 5.41
CA MET A 99 25.81 6.14 4.26
C MET A 99 25.70 7.22 3.18
N ASN A 100 24.48 7.67 2.86
CA ASN A 100 24.28 8.72 1.86
C ASN A 100 24.92 10.06 2.23
N LYS A 101 25.06 10.35 3.53
CA LYS A 101 25.75 11.56 4.02
C LYS A 101 27.27 11.40 4.08
N ALA A 102 27.76 10.17 4.26
CA ALA A 102 29.18 9.90 4.42
C ALA A 102 29.95 9.88 3.09
N VAL A 103 29.26 9.74 1.95
CA VAL A 103 29.88 9.73 0.61
C VAL A 103 30.12 11.17 0.14
N PRO A 104 31.38 11.61 -0.03
CA PRO A 104 31.70 12.96 -0.49
C PRO A 104 31.61 13.03 -2.03
N TYR A 105 30.53 13.59 -2.55
CA TYR A 105 30.42 13.87 -3.99
C TYR A 105 31.15 15.16 -4.40
N ASN A 106 31.21 16.12 -3.49
CA ASN A 106 31.94 17.37 -3.66
C ASN A 106 33.24 17.30 -2.88
N TYR A 107 34.29 17.93 -3.40
CA TYR A 107 35.56 18.02 -2.69
C TYR A 107 35.38 18.87 -1.41
N PRO A 108 35.70 18.34 -0.21
CA PRO A 108 35.54 19.08 1.03
C PRO A 108 36.59 20.20 1.10
N VAL A 109 36.12 21.45 1.04
CA VAL A 109 36.99 22.63 1.13
C VAL A 109 37.42 22.84 2.58
N PRO A 110 38.74 22.87 2.90
CA PRO A 110 39.21 23.13 4.24
C PRO A 110 38.81 24.53 4.72
N VAL A 111 38.37 24.60 5.99
CA VAL A 111 38.03 25.87 6.63
C VAL A 111 39.31 26.57 7.09
N ARG A 112 39.35 27.90 6.96
CA ARG A 112 40.46 28.72 7.46
C ARG A 112 40.47 28.70 8.99
N ASN A 113 41.63 28.50 9.60
CA ASN A 113 41.75 28.41 11.05
C ASN A 113 41.77 29.81 11.71
N ASP A 114 40.75 30.12 12.51
CA ASP A 114 40.62 31.36 13.29
C ASP A 114 41.07 31.20 14.76
N GLY A 115 41.69 30.06 15.12
CA GLY A 115 42.25 29.79 16.45
C GLY A 115 41.23 29.32 17.51
N LYS A 116 39.93 29.28 17.19
CA LYS A 116 38.84 28.85 18.10
C LYS A 116 37.92 27.79 17.47
N MET A 117 38.50 26.71 16.92
CA MET A 117 37.75 25.61 16.29
C MET A 117 38.23 24.24 16.80
N ASP A 118 37.77 23.89 18.00
CA ASP A 118 38.03 22.63 18.72
C ASP A 118 37.10 21.48 18.31
N ASP A 119 36.35 21.61 17.20
CA ASP A 119 35.53 20.60 16.55
C ASP A 119 36.06 20.15 15.16
N ILE A 120 36.79 21.01 14.44
CA ILE A 120 37.35 20.73 13.10
C ILE A 120 38.72 20.05 13.21
N PRO A 121 38.98 18.92 12.51
CA PRO A 121 40.31 18.29 12.48
C PRO A 121 41.30 19.11 11.64
N SER A 122 42.56 19.15 12.05
CA SER A 122 43.64 19.78 11.27
C SER A 122 44.19 18.83 10.20
N HIS A 123 44.04 17.52 10.40
CA HIS A 123 44.51 16.49 9.48
C HIS A 123 43.52 15.31 9.43
N PRO A 124 43.35 14.62 8.28
CA PRO A 124 42.38 13.53 8.13
C PRO A 124 42.58 12.34 9.09
N SER A 125 43.81 12.08 9.52
CA SER A 125 44.13 10.98 10.45
C SER A 125 43.95 11.34 11.93
N GLU A 126 43.51 12.55 12.25
CA GLU A 126 43.20 12.91 13.64
C GLU A 126 41.95 12.16 14.13
N PRO A 127 41.87 11.81 15.42
CA PRO A 127 40.70 11.13 16.00
C PRO A 127 39.45 12.02 16.09
N LYS A 128 39.50 13.21 15.50
CA LYS A 128 38.53 14.29 15.65
C LYS A 128 37.65 14.37 14.41
N GLY A 129 36.35 14.52 14.63
CA GLY A 129 35.36 14.57 13.55
C GLY A 129 34.66 13.24 13.28
N PRO A 130 33.83 13.17 12.24
CA PRO A 130 33.03 11.99 11.93
C PRO A 130 33.91 10.83 11.43
N ASN A 131 33.86 9.67 12.11
CA ASN A 131 34.50 8.43 11.67
C ASN A 131 33.51 7.46 11.00
N LEU A 132 34.05 6.54 10.22
CA LEU A 132 33.28 5.50 9.51
C LEU A 132 33.43 4.11 10.15
N ASP A 133 33.82 4.03 11.42
CA ASP A 133 34.05 2.73 12.06
C ASP A 133 32.74 1.94 12.22
N TRP A 134 31.60 2.62 12.39
CA TRP A 134 30.29 1.97 12.35
C TRP A 134 29.96 1.35 10.98
N PHE A 135 30.51 1.88 9.88
CA PHE A 135 30.30 1.36 8.53
C PHE A 135 31.26 0.21 8.21
N LYS A 136 32.48 0.26 8.74
CA LYS A 136 33.47 -0.82 8.60
C LYS A 136 33.10 -2.09 9.38
N ASN A 137 32.41 -1.92 10.51
CA ASN A 137 32.00 -3.00 11.40
C ASN A 137 30.52 -3.41 11.23
N LEU A 138 29.86 -2.89 10.19
CA LEU A 138 28.47 -3.24 9.84
C LEU A 138 28.44 -4.63 9.19
#